data_AF-A0A832NAC9-F1
#
_entry.id   AF-A0A832NAC9-F1
#
_cell.length_a   1.000
_cell.length_b   1.000
_cell.length_c   1.000
_cell.angle_alpha   90.00
_cell.angle_beta   90.00
_cell.angle_gamma   90.00
#
_symmetry.space_group_name_H-M   'P 1'
#
loop_
_entity.id
_entity.type
_entity.pdbx_description
1 polymer ?
#
loop_
_entity_poly.entity_id
_entity_poly.type
_entity_poly.pdbx_seq_one_letter_code
_entity_poly.pdbx_strand_id
1 'polypeptide(L)'
;MHLQTKTVSALDETSIRGLTVIDAAETCLASDGDRFLGAVSNALVGNSIETPVFRVEAYVELQSFVQCLAAVAGRAKVEINGVECGAWRALPVPAGGEVRVLARDEAVYLAFSGLSGRMGLVRPGERFYVNPVDDFGVELAARYVPPSLLNEYFSGGAQDALLERILRHIRLACEMARRGAKLVRVKVGGKVFDVWVEEVG
;
A
#
# COMPACT_ATOMS: atom_id res chain seq x y z
N MET A 1 5.76 -28.33 34.32
CA MET A 1 6.75 -27.47 33.63
C MET A 1 6.46 -27.59 32.13
N HIS A 2 5.63 -26.71 31.58
CA HIS A 2 5.27 -26.74 30.16
C HIS A 2 6.12 -25.70 29.42
N LEU A 3 6.97 -26.20 28.52
CA LEU A 3 7.71 -25.38 27.57
C LEU A 3 6.71 -24.91 26.52
N GLN A 4 6.36 -23.61 26.57
CA GLN A 4 5.67 -22.96 25.46
C GLN A 4 6.65 -22.85 24.29
N THR A 5 6.39 -23.64 23.26
CA THR A 5 7.01 -23.49 21.95
C THR A 5 6.62 -22.12 21.40
N LYS A 6 7.55 -21.17 21.40
CA LYS A 6 7.42 -19.94 20.61
C LYS A 6 7.47 -20.34 19.14
N THR A 7 6.33 -20.29 18.47
CA THR A 7 6.27 -20.27 17.01
C THR A 7 6.96 -19.00 16.55
N VAL A 8 8.21 -19.11 16.14
CA VAL A 8 8.90 -18.08 15.36
C VAL A 8 8.17 -18.04 14.04
N SER A 9 7.49 -16.92 13.75
CA SER A 9 6.88 -16.67 12.44
C SER A 9 7.95 -16.92 11.39
N ALA A 10 7.68 -17.85 10.48
CA ALA A 10 8.55 -18.14 9.36
C ALA A 10 8.88 -16.80 8.65
N LEU A 11 10.18 -16.49 8.56
CA LEU A 11 10.65 -15.56 7.56
C LEU A 11 10.22 -16.14 6.21
N ASP A 12 9.37 -15.41 5.50
CA ASP A 12 8.94 -15.76 4.15
C ASP A 12 10.21 -15.92 3.30
N GLU A 13 10.53 -17.14 2.88
CA GLU A 13 11.80 -17.49 2.22
C GLU A 13 11.99 -16.79 0.85
N THR A 14 11.04 -15.95 0.46
CA THR A 14 10.98 -15.19 -0.80
C THR A 14 11.40 -13.72 -0.66
N SER A 15 11.60 -13.21 0.56
CA SER A 15 11.94 -11.79 0.76
C SER A 15 13.39 -11.50 0.33
N ILE A 16 13.55 -10.65 -0.68
CA ILE A 16 14.87 -10.21 -1.18
C ILE A 16 15.10 -8.77 -0.71
N ARG A 17 16.36 -8.36 -0.50
CA ARG A 17 16.72 -6.94 -0.38
C ARG A 17 16.49 -6.22 -1.71
N GLY A 18 15.23 -5.99 -2.02
CA GLY A 18 14.77 -5.46 -3.29
C GLY A 18 14.75 -3.94 -3.32
N LEU A 19 14.76 -3.25 -2.18
CA LEU A 19 14.74 -1.79 -2.13
C LEU A 19 16.07 -1.22 -1.65
N THR A 20 16.51 -0.12 -2.26
CA THR A 20 17.58 0.75 -1.77
C THR A 20 17.10 2.18 -1.71
N VAL A 21 17.46 2.87 -0.64
CA VAL A 21 17.21 4.30 -0.48
C VAL A 21 18.22 5.08 -1.31
N ILE A 22 17.73 5.88 -2.24
CA ILE A 22 18.56 6.83 -3.00
C ILE A 22 18.76 8.08 -2.14
N ASP A 23 17.65 8.64 -1.65
CA ASP A 23 17.65 9.80 -0.77
C ASP A 23 16.42 9.79 0.16
N ALA A 24 16.51 10.46 1.31
CA ALA A 24 15.41 10.55 2.27
C ALA A 24 15.59 11.71 3.24
N ALA A 25 14.50 12.40 3.55
CA ALA A 25 14.41 13.32 4.68
C ALA A 25 13.17 13.01 5.52
N GLU A 26 13.32 13.10 6.85
CA GLU A 26 12.24 12.91 7.84
C GLU A 26 11.38 11.68 7.54
N THR A 27 12.06 10.57 7.19
CA THR A 27 11.43 9.30 6.87
C THR A 27 11.92 8.23 7.82
N CYS A 28 11.00 7.46 8.38
CA CYS A 28 11.32 6.29 9.19
C CYS A 28 10.57 5.05 8.71
N LEU A 29 11.19 3.88 8.87
CA LEU A 29 10.45 2.62 8.82
C LEU A 29 9.86 2.36 10.21
N ALA A 30 8.55 2.21 10.29
CA ALA A 30 7.84 2.06 11.55
C ALA A 30 6.73 1.00 11.43
N SER A 31 6.51 0.28 12.52
CA SER A 31 5.32 -0.56 12.74
C SER A 31 4.28 0.13 13.64
N ASP A 32 4.67 1.27 14.23
CA ASP A 32 3.91 2.13 15.11
C ASP A 32 3.67 3.50 14.46
N GLY A 33 2.50 4.11 14.69
CA GLY A 33 2.11 5.38 14.05
C GLY A 33 0.59 5.51 13.88
N ASP A 34 0.14 6.30 12.91
CA ASP A 34 -1.26 6.34 12.50
C ASP A 34 -1.67 4.98 11.97
N ARG A 35 -2.36 4.24 12.84
CA ARG A 35 -2.85 2.89 12.58
C ARG A 35 -3.76 2.85 11.35
N PHE A 36 -4.51 3.90 11.08
CA PHE A 36 -5.42 3.95 9.94
C PHE A 36 -4.66 4.00 8.62
N LEU A 37 -3.75 4.96 8.47
CA LEU A 37 -2.99 5.14 7.23
C LEU A 37 -2.02 3.98 6.94
N GLY A 38 -1.37 3.47 7.99
CA GLY A 38 -0.53 2.27 7.89
C GLY A 38 -1.34 1.04 7.49
N ALA A 39 -2.49 0.80 8.12
CA ALA A 39 -3.34 -0.35 7.79
C ALA A 39 -3.90 -0.28 6.35
N VAL A 40 -4.35 0.89 5.90
CA VAL A 40 -4.89 1.05 4.54
C VAL A 40 -3.79 0.86 3.49
N SER A 41 -2.62 1.48 3.65
CA SER A 41 -1.52 1.31 2.70
C SER A 41 -1.06 -0.14 2.61
N ASN A 42 -0.93 -0.83 3.74
CA ASN A 42 -0.64 -2.28 3.77
C ASN A 42 -1.71 -3.13 3.07
N ALA A 43 -2.99 -2.88 3.35
CA ALA A 43 -4.08 -3.64 2.74
C ALA A 43 -4.09 -3.49 1.21
N LEU A 44 -3.78 -2.30 0.69
CA LEU A 44 -3.70 -2.05 -0.75
C LEU A 44 -2.64 -2.91 -1.44
N VAL A 45 -1.49 -3.14 -0.80
CA VAL A 45 -0.43 -4.03 -1.34
C VAL A 45 -0.58 -5.50 -0.92
N GLY A 46 -1.61 -5.84 -0.13
CA GLY A 46 -1.93 -7.22 0.26
C GLY A 46 -1.16 -7.73 1.47
N ASN A 47 -0.54 -6.82 2.23
CA ASN A 47 0.16 -7.17 3.47
C ASN A 47 -0.83 -7.40 4.63
N SER A 48 -0.31 -7.99 5.72
CA SER A 48 -0.93 -7.82 7.03
C SER A 48 -0.98 -6.32 7.37
N ILE A 49 -2.04 -5.88 8.05
CA ILE A 49 -2.17 -4.47 8.45
C ILE A 49 -1.11 -4.02 9.45
N GLU A 50 -0.41 -4.96 10.09
CA GLU A 50 0.67 -4.73 11.07
C GLU A 50 2.07 -4.72 10.42
N THR A 51 2.18 -4.96 9.12
CA THR A 51 3.46 -4.94 8.41
C THR A 51 4.09 -3.54 8.52
N PRO A 52 5.42 -3.43 8.73
CA PRO A 52 6.07 -2.12 8.76
C PRO A 52 5.86 -1.32 7.48
N VAL A 53 5.78 -0.01 7.62
CA VAL A 53 5.59 0.96 6.54
C VAL A 53 6.57 2.11 6.68
N PHE A 54 6.92 2.75 5.56
CA PHE A 54 7.64 4.01 5.63
C PHE A 54 6.66 5.11 6.03
N ARG A 55 6.90 5.74 7.16
CA ARG A 55 6.28 7.00 7.54
C ARG A 55 7.16 8.13 7.02
N VAL A 56 6.62 8.91 6.10
CA VAL A 56 7.33 9.96 5.36
C VAL A 56 6.73 11.31 5.77
N GLU A 57 7.49 12.14 6.50
CA GLU A 57 7.07 13.50 6.87
C GLU A 57 7.51 14.55 5.84
N ALA A 58 8.67 14.35 5.21
CA ALA A 58 9.16 15.20 4.12
C ALA A 58 9.17 14.42 2.79
N TYR A 59 10.20 13.63 2.53
CA TYR A 59 10.28 12.85 1.29
C TYR A 59 11.14 11.59 1.40
N VAL A 60 10.92 10.67 0.47
CA VAL A 60 11.77 9.50 0.25
C VAL A 60 11.88 9.20 -1.25
N GLU A 61 13.09 8.80 -1.67
CA GLU A 61 13.41 8.30 -3.00
C GLU A 61 14.03 6.91 -2.89
N LEU A 62 13.42 5.94 -3.56
CA LEU A 62 13.77 4.53 -3.46
C LEU A 62 13.96 3.95 -4.86
N GLN A 63 14.92 3.04 -5.02
CA GLN A 63 15.03 2.19 -6.19
C GLN A 63 14.65 0.75 -5.82
N SER A 64 13.80 0.13 -6.63
CA SER A 64 13.50 -1.30 -6.55
C SER A 64 14.32 -2.09 -7.57
N PHE A 65 14.93 -3.20 -7.14
CA PHE A 65 15.64 -4.16 -7.99
C PHE A 65 14.78 -5.37 -8.36
N VAL A 66 13.58 -5.45 -7.79
CA VAL A 66 12.60 -6.49 -8.10
C VAL A 66 11.27 -5.85 -8.47
N GLN A 67 10.43 -6.58 -9.21
CA GLN A 67 9.06 -6.16 -9.43
C GLN A 67 8.27 -6.30 -8.13
N CYS A 68 7.58 -5.25 -7.69
CA CYS A 68 6.81 -5.24 -6.44
C CYS A 68 5.61 -4.30 -6.52
N LEU A 69 4.77 -4.31 -5.48
CA LEU A 69 3.69 -3.35 -5.30
C LEU A 69 4.08 -2.30 -4.27
N ALA A 70 3.68 -1.06 -4.52
CA ALA A 70 3.73 0.03 -3.55
C ALA A 70 2.33 0.62 -3.34
N ALA A 71 2.07 1.24 -2.20
CA ALA A 71 0.88 2.06 -2.00
C ALA A 71 1.17 3.19 -1.02
N VAL A 72 0.62 4.37 -1.27
CA VAL A 72 0.74 5.53 -0.39
C VAL A 72 -0.63 5.91 0.14
N ALA A 73 -0.77 6.05 1.46
CA ALA A 73 -1.93 6.63 2.12
C ALA A 73 -1.57 7.97 2.76
N GLY A 74 -2.47 8.95 2.65
CA GLY A 74 -2.25 10.35 3.04
C GLY A 74 -2.17 11.30 1.84
N ARG A 75 -1.88 12.58 2.11
CA ARG A 75 -1.73 13.61 1.07
C ARG A 75 -0.28 13.65 0.58
N ALA A 76 -0.02 13.05 -0.58
CA ALA A 76 1.33 12.97 -1.16
C ALA A 76 1.34 13.31 -2.64
N LYS A 77 2.48 13.79 -3.12
CA LYS A 77 2.88 13.62 -4.52
C LYS A 77 3.64 12.30 -4.63
N VAL A 78 3.22 11.42 -5.53
CA VAL A 78 3.84 10.11 -5.76
C VAL A 78 4.27 10.02 -7.21
N GLU A 79 5.50 9.59 -7.45
CA GLU A 79 6.01 9.33 -8.80
C GLU A 79 6.62 7.94 -8.87
N ILE A 80 6.37 7.25 -9.98
CA ILE A 80 7.09 6.02 -10.35
C ILE A 80 7.76 6.27 -11.70
N ASN A 81 9.08 6.13 -11.77
CA ASN A 81 9.88 6.44 -12.96
C ASN A 81 9.59 7.84 -13.53
N GLY A 82 9.42 8.83 -12.65
CA GLY A 82 9.10 10.22 -13.00
C GLY A 82 7.67 10.46 -13.49
N VAL A 83 6.80 9.44 -13.52
CA VAL A 83 5.38 9.59 -13.87
C VAL A 83 4.55 9.76 -12.60
N GLU A 84 3.83 10.86 -12.51
CA GLU A 84 2.96 11.14 -11.37
C GLU A 84 1.82 10.10 -11.28
N CYS A 85 1.67 9.55 -10.08
CA CYS A 85 0.71 8.50 -9.74
C CYS A 85 -0.23 8.98 -8.64
N GLY A 86 -1.47 8.47 -8.64
CA GLY A 86 -2.41 8.74 -7.56
C GLY A 86 -2.07 7.95 -6.29
N ALA A 87 -2.15 8.60 -5.13
CA ALA A 87 -2.17 7.91 -3.83
C ALA A 87 -3.46 7.08 -3.65
N TRP A 88 -3.56 6.37 -2.52
CA TRP A 88 -4.72 5.56 -2.12
C TRP A 88 -5.08 4.41 -3.06
N ARG A 89 -4.05 3.85 -3.71
CA ARG A 89 -4.14 2.68 -4.57
C ARG A 89 -2.84 1.89 -4.59
N ALA A 90 -2.91 0.62 -4.97
CA ALA A 90 -1.73 -0.15 -5.33
C ALA A 90 -1.13 0.40 -6.63
N LEU A 91 0.19 0.49 -6.63
CA LEU A 91 1.00 1.01 -7.71
C LEU A 91 2.04 -0.04 -8.11
N PRO A 92 2.10 -0.43 -9.39
CA PRO A 92 3.11 -1.35 -9.88
C PRO A 92 4.48 -0.67 -9.92
N VAL A 93 5.48 -1.28 -9.28
CA VAL A 93 6.89 -0.84 -9.37
C VAL A 93 7.65 -1.91 -10.15
N PRO A 94 8.10 -1.64 -11.39
CA PRO A 94 8.89 -2.60 -12.15
C PRO A 94 10.28 -2.79 -11.53
N ALA A 95 10.95 -3.89 -11.86
CA ALA A 95 12.35 -4.07 -11.51
C ALA A 95 13.22 -2.96 -12.15
N GLY A 96 14.14 -2.41 -11.37
CA GLY A 96 14.92 -1.21 -11.71
C GLY A 96 14.17 0.11 -11.50
N GLY A 97 12.89 0.06 -11.13
CA GLY A 97 12.01 1.22 -11.02
C GLY A 97 12.34 2.12 -9.83
N GLU A 98 12.11 3.41 -10.01
CA GLU A 98 12.33 4.45 -9.01
C GLU A 98 10.99 4.94 -8.46
N VAL A 99 10.89 5.07 -7.15
CA VAL A 99 9.71 5.55 -6.43
C VAL A 99 10.09 6.82 -5.68
N ARG A 100 9.36 7.91 -5.92
CA ARG A 100 9.49 9.17 -5.18
C ARG A 100 8.19 9.49 -4.48
N VAL A 101 8.27 9.80 -3.20
CA VAL A 101 7.12 10.24 -2.40
C VAL A 101 7.49 11.53 -1.67
N LEU A 102 6.67 12.55 -1.86
CA LEU A 102 6.75 13.83 -1.15
C LEU A 102 5.45 14.02 -0.39
N ALA A 103 5.55 14.11 0.94
CA ALA A 103 4.43 14.42 1.81
C ALA A 103 3.94 15.87 1.59
N ARG A 104 2.63 16.08 1.75
CA ARG A 104 2.00 17.40 1.70
C ARG A 104 1.31 17.66 3.03
N ASP A 105 1.77 18.66 3.76
CA ASP A 105 1.24 19.16 5.05
C ASP A 105 1.36 18.20 6.25
N GLU A 106 1.23 16.89 6.03
CA GLU A 106 1.21 15.86 7.07
C GLU A 106 1.96 14.59 6.66
N ALA A 107 2.32 13.76 7.63
CA ALA A 107 3.01 12.50 7.39
C ALA A 107 2.15 11.55 6.53
N VAL A 108 2.79 10.89 5.57
CA VAL A 108 2.17 9.88 4.70
C VAL A 108 2.78 8.51 4.92
N TYR A 109 2.05 7.48 4.54
CA TYR A 109 2.40 6.09 4.82
C TYR A 109 2.58 5.33 3.51
N LEU A 110 3.82 4.94 3.23
CA LEU A 110 4.25 4.21 2.05
C LEU A 110 4.51 2.75 2.41
N ALA A 111 3.66 1.86 1.90
CA ALA A 111 3.83 0.42 2.02
C ALA A 111 4.43 -0.18 0.75
N PHE A 112 5.19 -1.26 0.91
CA PHE A 112 5.58 -2.16 -0.18
C PHE A 112 5.16 -3.59 0.14
N SER A 113 4.93 -4.43 -0.88
CA SER A 113 4.64 -5.85 -0.69
C SER A 113 5.74 -6.52 0.15
N GLY A 114 5.37 -7.10 1.29
CA GLY A 114 6.31 -7.78 2.21
C GLY A 114 7.38 -6.89 2.85
N LEU A 115 7.16 -5.57 2.96
CA LEU A 115 8.17 -4.64 3.47
C LEU A 115 8.68 -5.04 4.86
N SER A 116 10.00 -5.17 4.98
CA SER A 116 10.66 -5.37 6.27
C SER A 116 12.11 -4.87 6.25
N GLY A 117 12.68 -4.66 7.42
CA GLY A 117 14.06 -4.19 7.55
C GLY A 117 14.35 -3.62 8.92
N ARG A 118 15.36 -2.76 9.00
CA ARG A 118 15.72 -2.05 10.23
C ARG A 118 14.68 -0.97 10.53
N MET A 119 14.09 -1.01 11.72
CA MET A 119 13.18 0.05 12.18
C MET A 119 13.93 1.34 12.51
N GLY A 120 13.23 2.47 12.39
CA GLY A 120 13.72 3.80 12.73
C GLY A 120 14.07 4.65 11.51
N LEU A 121 14.89 5.68 11.72
CA LEU A 121 15.25 6.66 10.71
C LEU A 121 15.91 6.00 9.49
N VAL A 122 15.36 6.28 8.32
CA VAL A 122 15.85 5.81 7.02
C VAL A 122 16.97 6.70 6.53
N ARG A 123 18.05 6.10 6.01
CA ARG A 123 19.20 6.85 5.48
C ARG A 123 19.53 6.46 4.03
N PRO A 124 20.12 7.38 3.24
CA PRO A 124 20.64 7.06 1.92
C PRO A 124 21.57 5.83 1.95
N GLY A 125 21.41 4.95 0.96
CA GLY A 125 22.15 3.69 0.83
C GLY A 125 21.62 2.53 1.69
N GLU A 126 20.66 2.78 2.58
CA GLU A 126 20.00 1.71 3.35
C GLU A 126 19.16 0.80 2.45
N ARG A 127 19.04 -0.48 2.84
CA ARG A 127 18.36 -1.50 2.07
C ARG A 127 17.25 -2.17 2.87
N PHE A 128 16.14 -2.43 2.20
CA PHE A 128 14.96 -3.04 2.79
C PHE A 128 14.54 -4.27 1.99
N TYR A 129 13.92 -5.20 2.70
CA TYR A 129 13.36 -6.40 2.12
C TYR A 129 11.95 -6.14 1.60
N VAL A 130 11.64 -6.72 0.45
CA VAL A 130 10.30 -6.73 -0.15
C VAL A 130 10.06 -8.10 -0.78
N ASN A 131 8.78 -8.47 -0.85
CA ASN A 131 8.35 -9.65 -1.58
C ASN A 131 8.15 -9.28 -3.06
N PRO A 132 8.83 -9.98 -3.99
CA PRO A 132 8.59 -9.79 -5.40
C PRO A 132 7.17 -10.23 -5.78
N VAL A 133 6.62 -9.66 -6.84
CA VAL A 133 5.36 -10.10 -7.46
C VAL A 133 5.64 -10.56 -8.88
N ASP A 134 5.19 -11.77 -9.24
CA ASP A 134 5.43 -12.37 -10.56
C ASP A 134 4.70 -11.58 -11.67
N ASP A 135 3.45 -11.23 -11.40
CA ASP A 135 2.67 -10.25 -12.14
C ASP A 135 1.96 -9.30 -11.16
N PHE A 136 1.40 -8.21 -11.67
CA PHE A 136 0.62 -7.28 -10.84
C PHE A 136 -0.81 -7.80 -10.56
N GLY A 137 -1.19 -8.92 -11.18
CA GLY A 137 -2.45 -9.60 -11.01
C GLY A 137 -3.68 -8.87 -11.56
N VAL A 138 -4.75 -9.64 -11.75
CA VAL A 138 -6.09 -9.11 -12.07
C VAL A 138 -6.65 -8.21 -10.96
N GLU A 139 -6.11 -8.34 -9.75
CA GLU A 139 -6.51 -7.55 -8.57
C GLU A 139 -6.00 -6.12 -8.57
N LEU A 140 -4.99 -5.76 -9.38
CA LEU A 140 -4.40 -4.41 -9.34
C LEU A 140 -5.47 -3.32 -9.49
N ALA A 141 -6.42 -3.53 -10.41
CA ALA A 141 -7.53 -2.61 -10.65
C ALA A 141 -8.51 -2.50 -9.47
N ALA A 142 -8.56 -3.52 -8.59
CA ALA A 142 -9.40 -3.57 -7.40
C ALA A 142 -8.75 -2.99 -6.14
N ARG A 143 -7.43 -2.80 -6.16
CA ARG A 143 -6.66 -2.33 -5.01
C ARG A 143 -6.62 -0.81 -4.97
N TYR A 144 -7.75 -0.20 -4.61
CA TYR A 144 -7.84 1.24 -4.37
C TYR A 144 -8.89 1.56 -3.31
N VAL A 145 -8.81 2.76 -2.73
CA VAL A 145 -9.86 3.29 -1.87
C VAL A 145 -10.83 4.12 -2.72
N PRO A 146 -12.14 3.80 -2.70
CA PRO A 146 -13.13 4.56 -3.43
C PRO A 146 -13.18 6.05 -3.03
N PRO A 147 -13.41 6.97 -3.98
CA PRO A 147 -13.50 8.40 -3.69
C PRO A 147 -14.52 8.76 -2.60
N SER A 148 -15.63 8.02 -2.49
CA SER A 148 -16.63 8.25 -1.43
C SER A 148 -16.07 8.00 -0.02
N LEU A 149 -15.26 6.94 0.16
CA LEU A 149 -14.61 6.64 1.44
C LEU A 149 -13.45 7.60 1.71
N LEU A 150 -12.72 8.02 0.66
CA LEU A 150 -11.69 9.06 0.78
C LEU A 150 -12.28 10.40 1.20
N ASN A 151 -13.41 10.81 0.62
CA ASN A 151 -14.10 12.04 1.00
C ASN A 151 -14.55 12.01 2.47
N GLU A 152 -15.02 10.84 2.95
CA GLU A 152 -15.38 10.63 4.35
C GLU A 152 -14.15 10.79 5.26
N TYR A 153 -13.02 10.16 4.90
CA TYR A 153 -11.75 10.31 5.62
C TYR A 153 -11.28 11.77 5.67
N PHE A 154 -11.25 12.47 4.54
CA PHE A 154 -10.77 13.85 4.49
C PHE A 154 -11.71 14.87 5.16
N SER A 155 -12.98 14.52 5.36
CA SER A 155 -13.96 15.39 6.04
C SER A 155 -14.05 15.10 7.54
N GLY A 156 -13.91 13.83 7.94
CA GLY A 156 -14.19 13.36 9.30
C GLY A 156 -13.01 12.72 10.03
N GLY A 157 -11.85 12.60 9.38
CA GLY A 157 -10.64 11.99 9.93
C GLY A 157 -10.67 10.45 9.99
N ALA A 158 -9.64 9.89 10.65
CA ALA A 158 -9.53 8.46 10.88
C ALA A 158 -10.57 7.97 11.90
N GLN A 159 -11.31 6.91 11.54
CA GLN A 159 -12.28 6.24 12.41
C GLN A 159 -12.23 4.73 12.18
N ASP A 160 -12.36 3.93 13.24
CA ASP A 160 -12.29 2.46 13.15
C ASP A 160 -13.36 1.89 12.21
N ALA A 161 -14.59 2.39 12.29
CA ALA A 161 -15.68 1.95 11.42
C ALA A 161 -15.41 2.27 9.92
N LEU A 162 -14.73 3.39 9.64
CA LEU A 162 -14.31 3.73 8.28
C LEU A 162 -13.19 2.80 7.81
N LEU A 163 -12.22 2.51 8.67
CA LEU A 163 -11.15 1.57 8.37
C LEU A 163 -11.71 0.20 8.01
N GLU A 164 -12.60 -0.35 8.84
CA GLU A 164 -13.26 -1.64 8.58
C GLU A 164 -13.99 -1.66 7.24
N ARG A 165 -14.70 -0.57 6.90
CA ARG A 165 -15.39 -0.44 5.60
C ARG A 165 -14.42 -0.40 4.43
N ILE A 166 -13.30 0.32 4.54
CA ILE A 166 -12.25 0.36 3.51
C ILE A 166 -11.63 -1.03 3.32
N LEU A 167 -11.21 -1.68 4.41
CA LEU A 167 -10.61 -3.01 4.37
C LEU A 167 -11.57 -4.05 3.76
N ARG A 168 -12.85 -4.00 4.16
CA ARG A 168 -13.90 -4.84 3.58
C ARG A 168 -14.09 -4.57 2.09
N HIS A 169 -14.08 -3.31 1.67
CA HIS A 169 -14.20 -2.95 0.26
C HIS A 169 -13.04 -3.52 -0.57
N ILE A 170 -11.80 -3.27 -0.16
CA ILE A 170 -10.60 -3.76 -0.86
C ILE A 170 -10.66 -5.29 -1.00
N ARG A 171 -10.99 -5.99 0.09
CA ARG A 171 -11.12 -7.45 0.08
C ARG A 171 -12.15 -7.94 -0.93
N LEU A 172 -13.38 -7.41 -0.86
CA LEU A 172 -14.46 -7.82 -1.76
C LEU A 172 -14.14 -7.49 -3.21
N ALA A 173 -13.58 -6.32 -3.49
CA ALA A 173 -13.17 -5.93 -4.84
C ALA A 173 -12.10 -6.89 -5.39
N CYS A 174 -11.11 -7.28 -4.57
CA CYS A 174 -10.10 -8.25 -4.98
C CYS A 174 -10.71 -9.65 -5.21
N GLU A 175 -11.63 -10.10 -4.36
CA GLU A 175 -12.36 -11.36 -4.54
C GLU A 175 -13.16 -11.37 -5.86
N MET A 176 -13.83 -10.26 -6.19
CA MET A 176 -14.56 -10.12 -7.45
C MET A 176 -13.62 -10.11 -8.66
N ALA A 177 -12.50 -9.39 -8.59
CA ALA A 177 -11.49 -9.37 -9.65
C ALA A 177 -10.91 -10.76 -9.93
N ARG A 178 -10.61 -11.55 -8.88
CA ARG A 178 -10.18 -12.96 -9.01
C ARG A 178 -11.20 -13.84 -9.72
N ARG A 179 -12.49 -13.55 -9.55
CA ARG A 179 -13.59 -14.26 -10.22
C ARG A 179 -13.83 -13.80 -11.66
N GLY A 180 -13.03 -12.85 -12.16
CA GLY A 180 -13.16 -12.32 -13.52
C GLY A 180 -14.21 -11.22 -13.66
N ALA A 181 -14.74 -10.71 -12.55
CA ALA A 181 -15.64 -9.55 -12.60
C ALA A 181 -14.90 -8.34 -13.17
N LYS A 182 -15.62 -7.53 -13.95
CA LYS A 182 -15.09 -6.31 -14.55
C LYS A 182 -15.56 -5.09 -13.78
N LEU A 183 -14.65 -4.14 -13.57
CA LEU A 183 -15.00 -2.84 -13.00
C LEU A 183 -15.69 -1.98 -14.06
N VAL A 184 -16.93 -1.59 -13.77
CA VAL A 184 -17.76 -0.72 -14.62
C VAL A 184 -18.11 0.53 -13.83
N ARG A 185 -17.92 1.69 -14.47
CA ARG A 185 -18.31 2.97 -13.91
C ARG A 185 -19.72 3.34 -14.38
N VAL A 186 -20.67 3.41 -13.45
CA VAL A 186 -22.08 3.69 -13.74
C VAL A 186 -22.48 5.05 -13.15
N LYS A 187 -23.41 5.74 -13.81
CA LYS A 187 -23.99 6.99 -13.32
C LYS A 187 -25.45 6.76 -12.94
N VAL A 188 -25.77 6.90 -11.65
CA VAL A 188 -27.12 6.70 -11.11
C VAL A 188 -27.54 7.97 -10.38
N GLY A 189 -28.64 8.60 -10.80
CA GLY A 189 -29.15 9.83 -10.15
C GLY A 189 -28.15 10.99 -10.13
N GLY A 190 -27.31 11.12 -11.16
CA GLY A 190 -26.28 12.17 -11.24
C GLY A 190 -24.97 11.85 -10.51
N LYS A 191 -24.93 10.80 -9.68
CA LYS A 191 -23.73 10.34 -8.96
C LYS A 191 -23.04 9.21 -9.72
N VAL A 192 -21.71 9.19 -9.67
CA VAL A 192 -20.88 8.17 -10.33
C VAL A 192 -20.47 7.12 -9.31
N PHE A 193 -20.62 5.85 -9.67
CA PHE A 193 -20.28 4.70 -8.85
C PHE A 193 -19.38 3.75 -9.64
N ASP A 194 -18.41 3.16 -8.95
CA ASP A 194 -17.63 2.04 -9.48
C ASP A 194 -18.30 0.73 -9.00
N VAL A 195 -18.67 -0.14 -9.94
CA VAL A 195 -19.42 -1.39 -9.69
C VAL A 195 -18.67 -2.56 -10.33
N TRP A 196 -18.49 -3.64 -9.57
CA TRP A 196 -17.95 -4.89 -10.10
C TRP A 196 -19.09 -5.76 -10.63
N VAL A 197 -19.01 -6.14 -11.91
CA VAL A 197 -20.02 -6.94 -12.60
C VAL A 197 -19.40 -8.25 -13.04
N GLU A 198 -20.00 -9.37 -12.64
CA GLU A 198 -19.67 -10.73 -13.08
C GLU A 198 -20.70 -11.15 -14.15
N GLU A 199 -20.25 -11.75 -15.25
CA GLU A 199 -21.16 -12.38 -16.20
C GLU A 199 -21.70 -13.66 -15.57
N VAL A 200 -23.01 -13.67 -15.27
CA VAL A 200 -23.68 -14.88 -14.81
C VAL A 200 -24.14 -15.63 -16.06
N GLY A 201 -23.34 -16.63 -16.46
CA GLY A 201 -23.69 -17.59 -17.51
C GLY A 201 -24.58 -18.72 -16.99
#